data_AF-A0A4P7VHA2-F1
#
_entry.id   AF-A0A4P7VHA2-F1
#
_cell.length_a   1.000
_cell.length_b   1.000
_cell.length_c   1.000
_cell.angle_alpha   90.00
_cell.angle_beta   90.00
_cell.angle_gamma   90.00
#
_symmetry.space_group_name_H-M   'P 1'
#
loop_
_entity.id
_entity.type
_entity.pdbx_description
1 polymer ?
#
loop_
_entity_poly.entity_id
_entity_poly.type
_entity_poly.pdbx_seq_one_letter_code
_entity_poly.pdbx_strand_id
1 'polypeptide(L)'
;MAVKVYVISDPLAINFLVDDDIDGFKEYLDSDDMLYFPDPEVFDTEQQALAFCAGIGYGANESATPDRYPLRSCEEADAPFIEAIENY
;
A
#
# COMPACT_ATOMS: atom_id res chain seq x y z
N MET A 1 18.01 -5.34 5.97
CA MET A 1 17.44 -4.11 5.36
C MET A 1 16.11 -3.89 6.04
N ALA A 2 15.81 -2.66 6.45
CA ALA A 2 14.54 -2.38 7.09
C ALA A 2 13.43 -2.42 6.03
N VAL A 3 12.35 -3.15 6.31
CA VAL A 3 11.17 -3.27 5.44
C VAL A 3 10.18 -2.19 5.84
N LYS A 4 9.86 -1.28 4.93
CA LYS A 4 8.80 -0.30 5.11
C LYS A 4 7.47 -0.89 4.64
N VAL A 5 6.41 -0.73 5.42
CA VAL A 5 5.04 -1.12 5.08
C VAL A 5 4.12 0.09 5.14
N TYR A 6 3.57 0.48 4.00
CA TYR A 6 2.59 1.57 3.92
C TYR A 6 1.19 0.97 3.96
N VAL A 7 0.37 1.39 4.93
CA VAL A 7 -1.00 0.88 5.08
C VAL A 7 -1.98 1.85 4.45
N ILE A 8 -2.44 1.51 3.26
CA ILE A 8 -3.43 2.29 2.54
C ILE A 8 -4.81 1.87 3.02
N SER A 9 -5.60 2.83 3.48
CA SER A 9 -6.98 2.60 3.95
C SER A 9 -8.02 3.28 3.04
N ASP A 10 -7.57 3.95 1.97
CA ASP A 10 -8.47 4.59 1.03
C ASP A 10 -8.97 3.57 -0.02
N PRO A 11 -10.29 3.38 -0.17
CA PRO A 11 -10.84 2.36 -1.05
C PRO A 11 -10.57 2.60 -2.55
N LEU A 12 -10.40 3.85 -2.99
CA LEU A 12 -10.05 4.16 -4.38
C LEU A 12 -8.58 3.82 -4.63
N ALA A 13 -7.68 4.28 -3.74
CA ALA A 13 -6.27 3.92 -3.78
C ALA A 13 -6.07 2.40 -3.79
N ILE A 14 -6.78 1.67 -2.93
CA ILE A 14 -6.75 0.20 -2.87
C ILE A 14 -7.23 -0.43 -4.17
N ASN A 15 -8.21 0.16 -4.85
CA ASN A 15 -8.68 -0.36 -6.13
C ASN A 15 -7.57 -0.34 -7.18
N PHE A 16 -6.87 0.79 -7.32
CA PHE A 16 -5.73 0.91 -8.24
C PHE A 16 -4.59 -0.06 -7.88
N LEU A 17 -4.34 -0.27 -6.59
CA LEU A 17 -3.34 -1.23 -6.10
C LEU A 17 -3.69 -2.68 -6.43
N VAL A 18 -4.98 -3.05 -6.33
CA VAL A 18 -5.46 -4.39 -6.66
C VAL A 18 -5.50 -4.63 -8.16
N ASP A 19 -5.79 -3.60 -8.96
CA ASP A 19 -5.80 -3.66 -10.43
C ASP A 19 -4.40 -3.52 -11.06
N ASP A 20 -3.36 -3.27 -10.25
CA ASP A 20 -1.99 -2.97 -10.69
C ASP A 20 -1.94 -1.73 -11.63
N ASP A 21 -2.83 -0.76 -11.40
CA ASP A 21 -2.99 0.44 -12.24
C ASP A 21 -2.26 1.65 -11.63
N ILE A 22 -0.95 1.73 -11.90
CA ILE A 22 -0.07 2.79 -11.38
C ILE A 22 -0.40 4.14 -12.02
N ASP A 23 -0.74 4.15 -13.31
CA ASP A 23 -1.05 5.38 -14.05
C ASP A 23 -2.29 6.06 -13.46
N GLY A 24 -3.38 5.32 -13.20
CA GLY A 24 -4.58 5.82 -12.54
C GLY A 24 -4.34 6.20 -11.08
N PHE A 25 -3.47 5.47 -10.37
CA PHE A 25 -3.06 5.87 -9.02
C PHE A 25 -2.34 7.22 -9.00
N LYS A 26 -1.47 7.50 -9.96
CA LYS A 26 -0.78 8.80 -10.09
C LYS A 26 -1.73 9.93 -10.46
N GLU A 27 -2.64 9.69 -11.40
CA GLU A 27 -3.69 10.66 -11.75
C GLU A 27 -4.60 10.94 -10.56
N TYR A 28 -4.89 9.93 -9.73
CA TYR A 28 -5.65 10.08 -8.49
C TYR A 28 -4.90 10.95 -7.46
N LEU A 29 -3.60 10.71 -7.28
CA LEU A 29 -2.73 11.56 -6.46
C LEU A 29 -2.73 13.01 -6.97
N ASP A 30 -2.53 13.24 -8.27
CA ASP A 30 -2.52 14.59 -8.84
C ASP A 30 -3.88 15.29 -8.73
N SER A 31 -4.97 14.53 -8.81
CA SER A 31 -6.32 15.07 -8.80
C SER A 31 -6.85 15.42 -7.41
N ASP A 32 -6.38 14.77 -6.34
CA ASP A 32 -6.85 15.02 -4.97
C ASP A 32 -5.69 15.40 -4.04
N ASP A 33 -5.52 16.71 -3.83
CA ASP A 33 -4.47 17.30 -2.96
C ASP A 33 -4.73 17.04 -1.44
N MET A 34 -5.87 16.44 -1.08
CA MET A 34 -6.23 16.16 0.32
C MET A 34 -5.98 14.71 0.72
N LEU A 35 -5.33 13.92 -0.13
CA LEU A 35 -4.96 12.55 0.22
C LEU A 35 -3.97 12.54 1.37
N TYR A 36 -4.30 11.75 2.39
CA TYR A 36 -3.46 11.55 3.56
C TYR A 36 -2.99 10.11 3.60
N PHE A 37 -1.69 9.93 3.35
CA PHE A 37 -1.02 8.65 3.53
C PHE A 37 -0.31 8.64 4.88
N PRO A 38 -0.61 7.68 5.77
CA PRO A 38 0.11 7.56 7.03
C PRO A 38 1.57 7.16 6.80
N ASP A 39 2.45 7.56 7.72
CA ASP A 39 3.86 7.13 7.73
C ASP A 39 3.97 5.59 7.64
N PRO A 40 4.99 5.08 6.92
CA PRO A 40 5.22 3.65 6.82
C PRO A 40 5.68 3.07 8.16
N GLU A 41 5.15 1.89 8.47
CA GLU A 41 5.66 1.08 9.56
C GLU A 41 6.97 0.42 9.14
N VAL A 42 8.03 0.63 9.92
CA VAL A 42 9.37 0.13 9.62
C VAL A 42 9.66 -1.13 10.44
N PHE A 43 9.94 -2.22 9.76
CA PHE A 43 10.28 -3.51 10.37
C PHE A 43 11.72 -3.90 10.10
N ASP A 44 12.34 -4.59 11.04
CA ASP A 44 13.72 -5.07 10.89
C ASP A 44 13.80 -6.31 9.98
N THR A 45 12.69 -7.07 9.89
CA THR A 45 12.60 -8.32 9.14
C THR A 45 11.33 -8.41 8.29
N GLU A 46 11.43 -9.08 7.14
CA GLU A 46 10.30 -9.38 6.27
C GLU A 46 9.21 -10.19 6.98
N GLN A 47 9.59 -11.12 7.87
CA GLN A 47 8.64 -11.91 8.65
C GLN A 47 7.78 -11.04 9.57
N GLN A 48 8.33 -10.00 10.18
CA GLN A 48 7.55 -9.07 11.01
C GLN A 48 6.58 -8.26 10.16
N ALA A 49 7.03 -7.77 8.99
CA ALA A 49 6.17 -7.08 8.05
C ALA A 49 5.02 -7.97 7.56
N LEU A 50 5.29 -9.22 7.18
CA LEU A 50 4.28 -10.20 6.76
C LEU A 50 3.30 -10.54 7.89
N ALA A 51 3.78 -10.73 9.11
CA ALA A 51 2.92 -10.98 10.27
C ALA A 51 1.99 -9.79 10.55
N PHE A 52 2.49 -8.56 10.37
CA PHE A 52 1.67 -7.36 10.46
C PHE A 52 0.61 -7.30 9.35
N CYS A 53 0.99 -7.58 8.09
CA CYS A 53 0.06 -7.64 6.96
C CYS A 53 -1.05 -8.68 7.21
N ALA A 54 -0.69 -9.87 7.70
CA ALA A 54 -1.65 -10.90 8.06
C ALA A 54 -2.58 -10.45 9.21
N GLY A 55 -2.06 -9.66 10.16
CA GLY A 55 -2.83 -9.11 11.27
C GLY A 55 -3.89 -8.07 10.87
N ILE A 56 -3.68 -7.34 9.77
CA ILE A 56 -4.64 -6.35 9.25
C ILE A 56 -5.69 -6.95 8.30
N GLY A 57 -5.70 -8.27 8.12
CA GLY A 57 -6.67 -8.97 7.27
C GLY A 57 -6.27 -9.06 5.79
N TYR A 58 -5.02 -8.74 5.45
CA TYR A 58 -4.50 -8.98 4.11
C TYR A 58 -4.49 -10.49 3.81
N GLY A 59 -5.18 -10.89 2.73
CA GLY A 59 -5.33 -12.28 2.33
C GLY A 59 -6.47 -13.06 3.01
N ALA A 60 -7.33 -12.41 3.82
CA ALA A 60 -8.34 -13.11 4.63
C ALA A 60 -9.73 -13.27 3.97
N ASN A 61 -10.01 -12.71 2.79
CA ASN A 61 -11.28 -13.00 2.08
C ASN A 61 -11.22 -12.66 0.58
N GLU A 62 -11.30 -13.67 -0.28
CA GLU A 62 -11.13 -13.62 -1.75
C GLU A 62 -12.32 -12.97 -2.52
N SER A 63 -13.15 -12.14 -1.90
CA SER A 63 -14.41 -11.69 -2.53
C SER A 63 -14.69 -10.18 -2.48
N ALA A 64 -13.88 -9.39 -1.76
CA ALA A 64 -14.04 -7.95 -1.69
C ALA A 64 -12.68 -7.25 -1.68
N THR A 65 -12.62 -6.05 -2.27
CA THR A 65 -11.49 -5.13 -2.08
C THR A 65 -11.22 -5.00 -0.58
N PRO A 66 -9.98 -5.24 -0.13
CA PRO A 66 -9.67 -5.18 1.29
C PRO A 66 -9.90 -3.76 1.80
N ASP A 67 -10.31 -3.63 3.07
CA ASP A 67 -10.47 -2.32 3.72
C ASP A 67 -9.11 -1.63 3.90
N ARG A 68 -8.03 -2.43 3.92
CA ARG A 68 -6.65 -1.96 4.07
C ARG A 68 -5.70 -2.76 3.20
N TYR A 69 -4.83 -2.08 2.47
CA TYR A 69 -3.80 -2.68 1.62
C TYR A 69 -2.39 -2.32 2.13
N PRO A 70 -1.58 -3.30 2.54
CA PRO A 70 -0.20 -3.08 2.93
C PRO A 70 0.75 -3.14 1.72
N LEU A 71 1.27 -1.99 1.32
CA LEU A 71 2.36 -1.86 0.35
C LEU A 71 3.70 -2.15 1.01
N ARG A 72 4.44 -3.15 0.53
CA ARG A 72 5.70 -3.57 1.14
C ARG A 72 6.87 -3.13 0.28
N SER A 73 7.77 -2.32 0.82
CA SER A 73 8.99 -1.88 0.10
C SER A 73 9.95 -3.04 -0.24
N CYS A 74 9.71 -4.24 0.29
CA CYS A 74 10.45 -5.44 -0.07
C CYS A 74 10.00 -6.03 -1.42
N GLU A 75 8.80 -5.68 -1.90
CA GLU A 75 8.25 -6.19 -3.15
C GLU A 75 8.47 -5.18 -4.27
N GLU A 76 8.99 -5.66 -5.40
CA GLU A 76 9.26 -4.80 -6.57
C GLU A 76 7.98 -4.28 -7.23
N ALA A 77 6.86 -4.99 -7.09
CA ALA A 77 5.55 -4.57 -7.59
C ALA A 77 4.97 -3.38 -6.80
N ASP A 78 5.25 -3.32 -5.50
CA ASP A 78 4.79 -2.26 -4.60
C ASP A 78 5.65 -1.00 -4.69
N ALA A 79 6.91 -1.14 -5.11
CA ALA A 79 7.88 -0.03 -5.25
C ALA A 79 7.36 1.19 -6.04
N PRO A 80 6.79 1.06 -7.25
CA PRO A 80 6.33 2.22 -8.03
C PRO A 80 5.19 2.99 -7.34
N PHE A 81 4.32 2.32 -6.58
CA PHE A 81 3.26 2.96 -5.82
C PHE A 81 3.82 3.69 -4.60
N ILE A 82 4.75 3.06 -3.88
CA ILE A 82 5.45 3.66 -2.74
C ILE A 82 6.20 4.92 -3.18
N GLU A 83 6.91 4.87 -4.31
CA GLU A 83 7.60 6.03 -4.86
C GLU A 83 6.62 7.14 -5.23
N ALA A 84 5.44 6.82 -5.78
CA ALA A 84 4.42 7.81 -6.09
C ALA A 84 3.89 8.51 -4.83
N ILE A 85 3.66 7.75 -3.74
CA ILE A 85 3.24 8.30 -2.45
C ILE A 85 4.35 9.15 -1.81
N GLU A 86 5.61 8.70 -1.86
CA GLU A 86 6.74 9.46 -1.29
C GLU A 86 7.07 10.75 -2.08
N ASN A 87 6.63 10.86 -3.34
CA ASN A 87 6.79 12.06 -4.17
C ASN A 87 5.59 13.01 -4.17
N TYR A 88 4.48 12.61 -3.56
CA TYR A 88 3.27 13.41 -3.38
C TYR A 88 3.39 14.28 -2.13
#